data_AF-A0A8K0U161-F1
#
_entry.id   AF-A0A8K0U161-F1
#
_cell.length_a   1.000
_cell.length_b   1.000
_cell.length_c   1.000
_cell.angle_alpha   90.00
_cell.angle_beta   90.00
_cell.angle_gamma   90.00
#
_symmetry.space_group_name_H-M   'P 1'
#
loop_
_entity.id
_entity.type
_entity.pdbx_description
1 polymer ?
#
loop_
_entity_poly.entity_id
_entity_poly.type
_entity_poly.pdbx_seq_one_letter_code
_entity_poly.pdbx_strand_id
1 'polypeptide(L)'
;MFTLFTTFFIALMSFLALTVSLPVHLQPRDVFVPHILYPHAGTVWIAGNHHNVTWETDNAPVNITNPQGMVYLASNGRIDLDNQLAGGFNILDGRVEIQVPYVPTGSNYAIVCNPNFTIIAA
;
A
#
# COMPACT_ATOMS: atom_id res chain seq x y z
N MET A 1 -38.07 -33.78 -40.95
CA MET A 1 -36.63 -33.92 -41.32
C MET A 1 -35.87 -32.60 -41.16
N PHE A 2 -36.42 -31.45 -41.57
CA PHE A 2 -35.77 -30.13 -41.45
C PHE A 2 -35.51 -29.65 -40.00
N THR A 3 -36.40 -29.98 -39.05
CA THR A 3 -36.34 -29.53 -37.65
C THR A 3 -35.33 -30.29 -36.77
N LEU A 4 -35.00 -31.54 -37.13
CA LEU A 4 -34.01 -32.35 -36.40
C LEU A 4 -32.58 -31.91 -36.76
N PHE A 5 -32.40 -31.44 -37.99
CA PHE A 5 -31.12 -30.93 -38.48
C PHE A 5 -30.77 -29.58 -37.84
N THR A 6 -31.76 -28.69 -37.68
CA THR A 6 -31.55 -27.38 -37.05
C THR A 6 -31.27 -27.48 -35.55
N THR A 7 -31.92 -28.38 -34.81
CA THR A 7 -31.65 -28.57 -33.38
C THR A 7 -30.26 -29.17 -33.13
N PHE A 8 -29.83 -30.12 -33.96
CA PHE A 8 -28.48 -30.67 -33.90
C PHE A 8 -27.42 -29.61 -34.20
N PHE A 9 -27.67 -28.75 -35.19
CA PHE A 9 -26.77 -27.67 -35.56
C PHE A 9 -26.62 -26.61 -34.46
N ILE A 10 -27.73 -26.24 -33.78
CA ILE A 10 -27.70 -25.28 -32.66
C ILE A 10 -26.97 -25.88 -31.45
N ALA A 11 -27.20 -27.16 -31.13
CA ALA A 11 -26.53 -27.86 -30.02
C ALA A 11 -25.01 -28.03 -30.26
N LEU A 12 -24.59 -28.18 -31.52
CA LEU A 12 -23.18 -28.25 -31.89
C LEU A 12 -22.50 -26.88 -31.75
N MET A 13 -23.19 -25.79 -32.12
CA MET A 13 -22.65 -24.42 -32.00
C MET A 13 -22.47 -23.98 -30.54
N SER A 14 -23.32 -24.43 -29.61
CA SER A 14 -23.16 -24.13 -28.18
C SER A 14 -22.00 -24.86 -27.51
N PHE A 15 -21.47 -25.93 -28.13
CA PHE A 15 -20.29 -26.65 -27.63
C PHE A 15 -18.94 -25.99 -27.99
N LEU A 16 -18.93 -25.01 -28.91
CA LEU A 16 -17.71 -24.30 -29.35
C LEU A 16 -17.44 -22.98 -28.61
N ALA A 17 -18.14 -22.69 -27.51
CA ALA A 17 -17.85 -21.53 -26.66
C ALA A 17 -16.57 -21.73 -25.84
N LEU A 18 -15.42 -21.75 -26.52
CA LEU A 18 -14.11 -21.68 -25.88
C LEU A 18 -13.87 -20.22 -25.46
N THR A 19 -14.00 -19.95 -24.16
CA THR A 19 -13.56 -18.67 -23.60
C THR A 19 -12.03 -18.64 -23.59
N VAL A 20 -11.42 -17.89 -24.51
CA VAL A 20 -9.99 -17.61 -24.46
C VAL A 20 -9.74 -16.58 -23.37
N SER A 21 -9.19 -16.99 -22.23
CA SER A 21 -8.67 -16.07 -21.22
C SER A 21 -7.26 -15.63 -21.64
N LEU A 22 -7.12 -14.40 -22.11
CA LEU A 22 -5.80 -13.81 -22.31
C LEU A 22 -5.15 -13.54 -20.94
N PRO A 23 -3.85 -13.80 -20.77
CA PRO A 23 -3.15 -13.37 -19.57
C PRO A 23 -3.22 -11.84 -19.50
N VAL A 24 -3.88 -11.33 -18.46
CA VAL A 24 -3.83 -9.90 -18.12
C VAL A 24 -2.40 -9.60 -17.72
N HIS A 25 -1.71 -8.81 -18.53
CA HIS A 25 -0.47 -8.17 -18.11
C HIS A 25 -0.86 -7.14 -17.05
N LEU A 26 -0.64 -7.46 -15.78
CA LEU A 26 -0.89 -6.54 -14.69
C LEU A 26 0.11 -5.39 -14.85
N GLN A 27 -0.37 -4.25 -15.38
CA GLN A 27 0.36 -2.99 -15.25
C GLN A 27 0.69 -2.83 -13.75
N PRO A 28 1.93 -2.46 -13.39
CA PRO A 28 2.27 -2.12 -12.02
C PRO A 28 1.20 -1.18 -11.47
N ARG A 29 0.72 -1.43 -10.25
CA ARG A 29 -0.27 -0.53 -9.67
C ARG A 29 0.32 0.87 -9.69
N ASP A 30 -0.46 1.81 -10.21
CA ASP A 30 -0.16 3.25 -10.19
C ASP A 30 0.11 3.81 -8.77
N VAL A 31 -0.15 2.99 -7.75
CA VAL A 31 0.15 3.26 -6.34
C VAL A 31 1.51 2.67 -5.99
N PHE A 32 2.50 3.53 -5.76
CA PHE A 32 3.81 3.12 -5.24
C PHE A 32 3.74 2.82 -3.75
N VAL A 33 4.30 1.66 -3.37
CA VAL A 33 4.17 1.10 -2.04
C VAL A 33 5.54 0.70 -1.45
N PRO A 34 6.34 1.64 -0.90
CA PRO A 34 7.71 1.38 -0.44
C PRO A 34 7.80 0.57 0.86
N HIS A 35 8.87 -0.22 1.01
CA HIS A 35 9.17 -0.90 2.27
C HIS A 35 9.85 0.06 3.26
N ILE A 36 9.24 0.29 4.43
CA ILE A 36 9.85 1.09 5.50
C ILE A 36 11.05 0.31 6.09
N LEU A 37 12.20 0.96 6.15
CA LEU A 37 13.45 0.46 6.72
C LEU A 37 13.63 0.85 8.19
N TYR A 38 13.10 2.02 8.57
CA TYR A 38 13.19 2.54 9.94
C TYR A 38 11.95 3.40 10.27
N PRO A 39 11.37 3.30 11.47
CA PRO A 39 11.79 2.44 12.59
C PRO A 39 11.56 0.95 12.30
N HIS A 40 12.30 0.07 12.97
CA HIS A 40 12.06 -1.37 12.99
C HIS A 40 11.51 -1.81 14.36
N ALA A 41 11.06 -3.07 14.47
CA ALA A 41 10.58 -3.60 15.75
C ALA A 41 11.64 -3.43 16.86
N GLY A 42 11.20 -3.03 18.06
CA GLY A 42 12.08 -2.75 19.20
C GLY A 42 12.72 -1.36 19.19
N THR A 43 12.38 -0.50 18.22
CA THR A 43 12.87 0.89 18.19
C THR A 43 12.12 1.72 19.21
N VAL A 44 12.84 2.25 20.20
CA VAL A 44 12.28 3.15 21.21
C VAL A 44 12.55 4.60 20.82
N TRP A 45 11.49 5.41 20.79
CA TRP A 45 11.55 6.85 20.56
C TRP A 45 11.15 7.63 21.80
N ILE A 46 11.80 8.78 22.00
CA ILE A 46 11.50 9.69 23.09
C ILE A 46 10.60 10.81 22.54
N ALA A 47 9.47 11.07 23.19
CA ALA A 47 8.56 12.14 22.81
C ALA A 47 9.28 13.50 22.73
N GLY A 48 8.93 14.30 21.73
CA GLY A 48 9.55 15.60 21.45
C GLY A 48 10.83 15.54 20.61
N ASN A 49 11.50 14.40 20.52
CA ASN A 49 12.68 14.23 19.68
C ASN A 49 12.31 14.14 18.20
N HIS A 50 13.29 14.47 17.35
CA HIS A 50 13.17 14.32 15.91
C HIS A 50 13.82 12.99 15.48
N HIS A 51 13.10 12.24 14.65
CA HIS A 51 13.58 10.98 14.11
C HIS A 51 13.27 10.92 12.61
N ASN A 52 14.18 10.31 11.85
CA ASN A 52 13.90 10.01 10.45
C ASN A 52 13.03 8.75 10.37
N VAL A 53 12.02 8.78 9.51
CA VAL A 53 11.36 7.59 8.97
C VAL A 53 11.97 7.36 7.60
N THR A 54 12.45 6.15 7.32
CA THR A 54 13.17 5.85 6.06
C THR A 54 12.56 4.64 5.37
N TRP A 55 12.59 4.61 4.04
CA TRP A 55 12.04 3.54 3.22
C TRP A 55 12.80 3.35 1.90
N GLU A 56 12.61 2.20 1.28
CA GLU A 56 13.22 1.88 -0.02
C GLU A 56 12.50 2.56 -1.18
N THR A 57 13.27 3.09 -2.13
CA THR A 57 12.76 3.76 -3.34
C THR A 57 13.14 3.04 -4.64
N ASP A 58 14.00 2.02 -4.57
CA ASP A 58 14.57 1.33 -5.74
C ASP A 58 13.51 0.68 -6.64
N ASN A 59 12.39 0.26 -6.06
CA ASN A 59 11.29 -0.40 -6.77
C ASN A 59 10.19 0.57 -7.23
N ALA A 60 10.46 1.88 -7.26
CA ALA A 60 9.48 2.87 -7.67
C ALA A 60 9.13 2.75 -9.17
N PRO A 61 7.83 2.74 -9.54
CA PRO A 61 7.43 2.78 -10.94
C PRO A 61 7.72 4.14 -11.56
N VAL A 62 7.91 4.16 -12.89
CA VAL A 62 8.18 5.40 -13.63
C VAL A 62 7.02 6.40 -13.53
N ASN A 63 5.79 5.90 -13.49
CA ASN A 63 4.58 6.71 -13.33
C ASN A 63 3.98 6.44 -11.94
N ILE A 64 3.95 7.47 -11.08
CA ILE A 64 3.40 7.41 -9.73
C ILE A 64 2.18 8.33 -9.66
N THR A 65 1.04 7.80 -9.24
CA THR A 65 -0.20 8.59 -9.06
C THR A 65 -0.41 9.10 -7.64
N ASN A 66 0.43 8.65 -6.70
CA ASN A 66 0.39 8.96 -5.28
C ASN A 66 1.72 9.52 -4.73
N PRO A 67 2.38 10.48 -5.39
CA PRO A 67 3.74 10.89 -5.01
C PRO A 67 3.82 11.57 -3.63
N GLN A 68 2.70 12.06 -3.11
CA GLN A 68 2.65 12.75 -1.82
C GLN A 68 2.46 11.76 -0.67
N GLY A 69 3.45 11.70 0.22
CA GLY A 69 3.42 10.89 1.42
C GLY A 69 2.82 11.63 2.62
N MET A 70 2.33 10.83 3.56
CA MET A 70 1.84 11.29 4.85
C MET A 70 2.24 10.28 5.93
N VAL A 71 2.64 10.76 7.11
CA VAL A 71 3.01 9.92 8.25
C VAL A 71 2.05 10.16 9.41
N TYR A 72 1.58 9.06 10.01
CA TYR A 72 0.70 9.04 11.17
C TYR A 72 1.25 8.08 12.24
N LEU A 73 0.84 8.34 13.48
CA LEU A 73 0.99 7.40 14.57
C LEU A 73 -0.23 6.46 14.60
N ALA A 74 0.00 5.17 14.78
CA ALA A 74 -1.03 4.23 15.18
C ALA A 74 -0.77 3.74 16.60
N SER A 75 -1.84 3.51 17.35
CA SER A 75 -1.78 2.93 18.69
C SER A 75 -2.84 1.83 18.83
N ASN A 76 -2.44 0.68 19.37
CA ASN A 76 -3.33 -0.48 19.54
C ASN A 76 -4.10 -0.85 18.25
N GLY A 77 -3.43 -0.76 17.10
CA GLY A 77 -4.01 -1.06 15.79
C GLY A 77 -4.95 0.01 15.22
N ARG A 78 -5.07 1.18 15.86
CA ARG A 78 -5.88 2.32 15.37
C ARG A 78 -4.98 3.46 14.94
N ILE A 79 -5.19 3.98 13.74
CA ILE A 79 -4.46 5.12 13.19
C ILE A 79 -5.07 6.41 13.74
N ASP A 80 -4.23 7.31 14.24
CA ASP A 80 -4.63 8.67 14.61
C ASP A 80 -4.57 9.56 13.36
N LEU A 81 -5.70 9.64 12.64
CA LEU A 81 -5.82 10.44 11.42
C LEU A 81 -5.95 11.94 11.69
N ASP A 82 -6.28 12.32 12.92
CA ASP A 82 -6.47 13.72 13.32
C ASP A 82 -5.11 14.39 13.61
N ASN A 83 -4.11 13.60 14.03
CA ASN A 83 -2.77 14.09 14.36
C ASN A 83 -1.71 13.58 13.38
N GLN A 84 -1.59 14.27 12.25
CA GLN A 84 -0.55 14.02 11.26
C GLN A 84 0.84 14.40 11.79
N LEU A 85 1.83 13.50 11.63
CA LEU A 85 3.22 13.73 12.06
C LEU A 85 4.06 14.44 10.98
N ALA A 86 3.83 14.11 9.71
CA ALA A 86 4.42 14.79 8.57
C ALA A 86 3.58 14.57 7.30
N GLY A 87 3.69 15.47 6.33
CA GLY A 87 2.91 15.42 5.11
C GLY A 87 3.46 16.24 3.96
N GLY A 88 2.97 15.94 2.76
CA GLY A 88 3.28 16.70 1.55
C GLY A 88 4.69 16.48 1.01
N PHE A 89 5.46 15.57 1.60
CA PHE A 89 6.77 15.15 1.10
C PHE A 89 6.64 14.22 -0.10
N ASN A 90 7.69 14.14 -0.90
CA ASN A 90 7.71 13.21 -2.03
C ASN A 90 8.11 11.83 -1.51
N ILE A 91 7.31 10.81 -1.81
CA ILE A 91 7.59 9.43 -1.44
C ILE A 91 8.88 8.90 -2.10
N LEU A 92 9.41 9.58 -3.10
CA LEU A 92 10.71 9.26 -3.71
C LEU A 92 11.92 9.81 -2.95
N ASP A 93 11.71 10.64 -1.92
CA ASP A 93 12.81 11.19 -1.11
C ASP A 93 13.47 10.11 -0.23
N GLY A 94 12.81 8.96 -0.04
CA GLY A 94 13.31 7.81 0.73
C GLY A 94 13.37 8.04 2.25
N ARG A 95 13.09 9.26 2.71
CA ARG A 95 13.01 9.61 4.12
C ARG A 95 12.19 10.84 4.38
N VAL A 96 11.66 10.94 5.60
CA VAL A 96 11.09 12.17 6.17
C VAL A 96 11.45 12.27 7.64
N GLU A 97 11.80 13.46 8.10
CA GLU A 97 11.99 13.72 9.53
C GLU A 97 10.63 14.04 10.16
N ILE A 98 10.36 13.42 11.31
CA ILE A 98 9.15 13.68 12.09
C ILE A 98 9.52 14.06 13.51
N GLN A 99 8.66 14.83 14.18
CA GLN A 99 8.73 15.02 15.61
C GLN A 99 7.83 13.99 16.30
N VAL A 100 8.37 13.27 17.28
CA VAL A 100 7.63 12.26 18.02
C VAL A 100 6.59 12.97 18.91
N PRO A 101 5.29 12.64 18.79
CA PRO A 101 4.26 13.32 19.56
C PRO A 101 4.34 12.95 21.04
N TYR A 102 3.82 13.81 21.90
CA TYR A 102 3.69 13.53 23.33
C TYR A 102 2.52 12.59 23.57
N VAL A 103 2.82 11.30 23.69
CA VAL A 103 1.86 10.23 24.01
C VAL A 103 2.30 9.49 25.28
N PRO A 104 1.38 8.80 25.99
CA PRO A 104 1.76 7.94 27.11
C PRO A 104 2.84 6.93 26.71
N THR A 105 3.75 6.60 27.63
CA THR A 105 4.75 5.56 27.38
C THR A 105 4.08 4.21 27.17
N GLY A 106 4.47 3.49 26.13
CA GLY A 106 3.96 2.17 25.79
C GLY A 106 4.67 1.59 24.59
N SER A 107 4.38 0.31 24.28
CA SER A 107 5.00 -0.46 23.19
C SER A 107 4.01 -0.83 22.08
N ASN A 108 2.78 -0.33 22.15
CA ASN A 108 1.73 -0.67 21.17
C ASN A 108 1.61 0.43 20.12
N TYR A 109 2.75 0.96 19.66
CA TYR A 109 2.80 2.04 18.67
C TYR A 109 3.24 1.53 17.31
N ALA A 110 2.84 2.26 16.27
CA ALA A 110 3.19 1.96 14.90
C ALA A 110 3.34 3.25 14.12
N ILE A 111 4.30 3.28 13.21
CA ILE A 111 4.43 4.36 12.23
C ILE A 111 3.77 3.89 10.95
N VAL A 112 2.81 4.70 10.50
CA VAL A 112 2.03 4.45 9.30
C VAL A 112 2.39 5.50 8.29
N CYS A 113 2.87 5.08 7.12
CA CYS A 113 3.10 5.95 5.99
C CYS A 113 2.01 5.68 4.94
N ASN A 114 1.28 6.69 4.50
CA ASN A 114 0.27 6.54 3.44
C ASN A 114 0.98 6.63 2.06
N PRO A 115 0.61 5.80 1.06
CA PRO A 115 -0.76 5.32 0.83
C PRO A 115 -1.19 3.95 1.41
N ASN A 116 -0.34 3.18 2.12
CA ASN A 116 -0.73 1.96 2.88
C ASN A 116 0.51 1.23 3.47
N PHE A 117 1.28 1.86 4.36
CA PHE A 117 2.35 1.21 5.15
C PHE A 117 1.96 1.18 6.61
N THR A 118 2.18 0.06 7.28
CA THR A 118 2.13 -0.02 8.74
C THR A 118 3.38 -0.75 9.21
N ILE A 119 4.22 -0.10 10.00
CA ILE A 119 5.24 -0.79 10.81
C ILE A 119 4.90 -0.62 12.28
N ILE A 120 4.90 -1.73 13.00
CA ILE A 120 4.79 -1.78 14.46
C ILE A 120 6.14 -1.35 15.03
N ALA A 121 6.20 -0.14 15.59
CA ALA A 121 7.32 0.33 16.39
C ALA A 121 6.96 0.05 17.86
N ALA A 122 7.32 -1.15 18.30
CA ALA A 122 7.18 -1.56 19.70
C ALA A 122 8.33 -1.05 20.56
#